data_AF-A0A960IIK0-F1
#
_entry.id   AF-A0A960IIK0-F1
#
_cell.length_a   1.000
_cell.length_b   1.000
_cell.length_c   1.000
_cell.angle_alpha   90.00
_cell.angle_beta   90.00
_cell.angle_gamma   90.00
#
_symmetry.space_group_name_H-M   'P 1'
#
loop_
_entity.id
_entity.type
_entity.pdbx_description
1 polymer ?
#
loop_
_entity_poly.entity_id
_entity_poly.type
_entity_poly.pdbx_seq_one_letter_code
_entity_poly.pdbx_strand_id
1 'polypeptide(L)'
;MHFERLVIEAGDNTFTLDLHPRLTVIAGVGRLEREGLVSELVGALSASRPGVHLELEEDSGRHLAVFRPHGARHRVVDVEQGLDISSHFATADGSIDLLARAGLDPRTAKRYLRMTASDLTTSSQSDQLIRDLAALDQAALWAAADHVTICDDQLQAEAAATGSTPEDAAVVEEIEARHAAFLRAQEAHDRVRRLSFFTAAFATLGAIPLSILEGPTTALPFVLFAAVATGISMLYWRRMENARSQENRVLEQAGASSYLGFHLQRVNGLLANDQNRRRLMDAAEAYREALAGWEQVAGPVQVQFAIDHHE
;
A
#
# COMPACT_ATOMS: atom_id res chain seq x y z
N MET A 1 15.72 -34.71 -0.50
CA MET A 1 16.12 -34.98 -1.90
C MET A 1 17.61 -34.73 -2.06
N HIS A 2 18.28 -35.46 -2.93
CA HIS A 2 19.71 -35.33 -3.20
C HIS A 2 19.98 -35.46 -4.70
N PHE A 3 20.89 -34.62 -5.21
CA PHE A 3 21.22 -34.60 -6.63
C PHE A 3 22.35 -35.58 -6.93
N GLU A 4 22.21 -36.37 -7.98
CA GLU A 4 23.16 -37.42 -8.37
C GLU A 4 23.98 -37.01 -9.59
N ARG A 5 23.33 -36.49 -10.62
CA ARG A 5 23.98 -36.08 -11.87
C ARG A 5 23.26 -34.92 -12.53
N LEU A 6 24.00 -33.91 -12.96
CA LEU A 6 23.51 -32.82 -13.80
C LEU A 6 24.13 -32.91 -15.19
N VAL A 7 23.31 -32.86 -16.23
CA VAL A 7 23.75 -32.85 -17.63
C VAL A 7 23.23 -31.58 -18.31
N ILE A 8 24.12 -30.79 -18.87
CA ILE A 8 23.80 -29.53 -19.57
C ILE A 8 24.23 -29.66 -21.03
N GLU A 9 23.27 -29.51 -21.94
CA GLU A 9 23.48 -29.38 -23.38
C GLU A 9 23.75 -27.91 -23.72
N ALA A 10 24.94 -27.62 -24.24
CA ALA A 10 25.39 -26.30 -24.66
C ALA A 10 25.79 -26.34 -26.15
N GLY A 11 24.79 -26.27 -27.04
CA GLY A 11 24.99 -26.43 -28.48
C GLY A 11 25.44 -27.85 -28.80
N ASP A 12 26.60 -28.00 -29.46
CA ASP A 12 27.18 -29.30 -29.80
C ASP A 12 27.94 -29.96 -28.64
N ASN A 13 28.12 -29.24 -27.52
CA ASN A 13 28.85 -29.73 -26.35
C ASN A 13 27.88 -30.17 -25.26
N THR A 14 28.20 -31.27 -24.58
CA THR A 14 27.49 -31.71 -23.38
C THR A 14 28.43 -31.63 -22.18
N PHE A 15 27.99 -30.96 -21.13
CA PHE A 15 28.68 -30.91 -19.84
C PHE A 15 27.96 -31.82 -18.85
N THR A 16 28.70 -32.72 -18.20
CA THR A 16 28.16 -33.62 -17.18
C THR A 16 28.88 -33.38 -15.86
N LEU A 17 28.11 -33.23 -14.79
CA LEU A 17 28.60 -33.09 -13.43
C LEU A 17 27.97 -34.19 -12.57
N ASP A 18 28.78 -35.17 -12.16
CA ASP A 18 28.40 -36.14 -11.16
C ASP A 18 28.59 -35.55 -9.76
N LEU A 19 27.57 -35.70 -8.92
CA LEU A 19 27.54 -35.22 -7.55
C LEU A 19 27.68 -36.41 -6.60
N HIS A 20 28.63 -36.30 -5.68
CA HIS A 20 28.83 -37.32 -4.66
C HIS A 20 27.68 -37.29 -3.63
N PRO A 21 27.17 -38.45 -3.16
CA PRO A 21 26.06 -38.54 -2.20
C PRO A 21 26.27 -37.80 -0.87
N ARG A 22 27.52 -37.47 -0.53
CA ARG A 22 27.89 -36.81 0.73
C ARG A 22 28.26 -35.35 0.54
N LEU A 23 29.31 -35.08 -0.23
CA LEU A 23 29.82 -33.74 -0.44
C LEU A 23 30.57 -33.69 -1.76
N THR A 24 30.20 -32.72 -2.60
CA THR A 24 30.95 -32.37 -3.81
C THR A 24 31.57 -31.00 -3.61
N VAL A 25 32.89 -30.91 -3.74
CA VAL A 25 33.62 -29.63 -3.65
C VAL A 25 34.10 -29.25 -5.04
N ILE A 26 33.59 -28.13 -5.56
CA ILE A 26 34.00 -27.57 -6.85
C ILE A 26 34.85 -26.32 -6.59
N ALA A 27 36.16 -26.44 -6.78
CA ALA A 27 37.12 -25.36 -6.55
C ALA A 27 37.47 -24.62 -7.85
N GLY A 28 38.01 -23.40 -7.74
CA GLY A 28 38.49 -22.61 -8.89
C GLY A 28 37.39 -21.98 -9.75
N VAL A 29 36.13 -22.01 -9.30
CA VAL A 29 34.97 -21.50 -10.03
C VAL A 29 34.69 -20.05 -9.61
N GLY A 30 34.53 -19.14 -10.58
CA GLY A 30 34.19 -17.75 -10.34
C GLY A 30 32.75 -17.55 -9.84
N ARG A 31 32.39 -16.32 -9.46
CA ARG A 31 31.06 -16.02 -8.91
C ARG A 31 29.95 -16.28 -9.93
N LEU A 32 30.17 -15.88 -11.19
CA LEU A 32 29.17 -16.00 -12.25
C LEU A 32 28.91 -17.46 -12.60
N GLU A 33 29.95 -18.28 -12.64
CA GLU A 33 29.86 -19.71 -12.94
C GLU A 33 29.16 -20.47 -11.81
N ARG A 34 29.40 -20.10 -10.54
CA ARG A 34 28.65 -20.64 -9.40
C ARG A 34 27.16 -20.29 -9.48
N GLU A 35 26.85 -19.03 -9.78
CA GLU A 35 25.46 -18.59 -9.94
C GLU A 35 24.79 -19.25 -11.16
N GLY A 36 25.55 -19.48 -12.24
CA GLY A 36 25.15 -20.23 -13.41
C GLY A 36 24.77 -21.67 -13.05
N LEU A 37 25.65 -22.41 -12.36
CA LEU A 37 25.40 -23.79 -11.95
C LEU A 37 24.13 -23.93 -11.11
N VAL A 38 23.93 -23.06 -10.12
CA VAL A 38 22.68 -23.04 -9.32
C VAL A 38 21.47 -22.76 -10.19
N SER A 39 21.60 -21.88 -11.19
CA SER A 39 20.51 -21.56 -12.10
C SER A 39 20.17 -22.74 -13.02
N GLU A 40 21.15 -23.54 -13.44
CA GLU A 40 20.89 -24.76 -14.21
C GLU A 40 20.23 -25.85 -13.35
N LEU A 41 20.67 -26.04 -12.10
CA LEU A 41 20.01 -26.96 -11.15
C LEU A 41 18.53 -26.59 -10.92
N VAL A 42 18.26 -25.30 -10.64
CA VAL A 42 16.88 -24.79 -10.51
C VAL A 42 16.13 -24.93 -11.83
N GLY A 43 16.79 -24.64 -12.95
CA GLY A 43 16.26 -24.73 -14.29
C GLY A 43 15.73 -26.13 -14.59
N ALA A 44 16.51 -27.17 -14.29
CA ALA A 44 16.14 -28.56 -14.51
C ALA A 44 14.88 -28.98 -13.72
N LEU A 45 14.76 -28.51 -12.49
CA LEU A 45 13.61 -28.79 -11.62
C LEU A 45 12.36 -28.01 -12.05
N SER A 46 12.53 -26.80 -12.56
CA SER A 46 11.43 -25.94 -13.05
C SER A 46 10.93 -26.33 -14.44
N ALA A 47 9.83 -25.72 -14.88
CA ALA A 47 9.35 -25.84 -16.27
C ALA A 47 10.18 -25.07 -17.33
N SER A 48 11.16 -24.26 -16.92
CA SER A 48 11.62 -23.10 -17.72
C SER A 48 12.90 -23.29 -18.56
N ARG A 49 13.64 -24.38 -18.40
CA ARG A 49 14.99 -24.53 -18.99
C ARG A 49 15.12 -25.82 -19.83
N PRO A 50 15.03 -25.73 -21.17
CA PRO A 50 15.43 -26.82 -22.05
C PRO A 50 16.97 -26.96 -22.07
N GLY A 51 17.44 -28.15 -22.43
CA GLY A 51 18.86 -28.51 -22.49
C GLY A 51 19.46 -28.98 -21.17
N VAL A 52 18.68 -29.13 -20.09
CA VAL A 52 19.23 -29.45 -18.77
C VAL A 52 18.54 -30.65 -18.16
N HIS A 53 19.27 -31.75 -18.03
CA HIS A 53 18.77 -33.00 -17.45
C HIS A 53 19.36 -33.21 -16.06
N LEU A 54 18.60 -33.86 -15.20
CA LEU A 54 18.96 -34.02 -13.80
C LEU A 54 18.53 -35.40 -13.29
N GLU A 55 19.46 -36.11 -12.68
CA GLU A 55 19.20 -37.30 -11.88
C GLU A 55 19.22 -36.90 -10.40
N LEU A 56 18.21 -37.34 -9.66
CA LEU A 56 18.07 -37.06 -8.23
C LEU A 56 17.41 -38.25 -7.54
N GLU A 57 17.68 -38.39 -6.25
CA GLU A 57 17.02 -39.36 -5.39
C GLU A 57 16.19 -38.61 -4.34
N GLU A 58 14.95 -39.05 -4.15
CA GLU A 58 14.02 -38.52 -3.16
C GLU A 58 14.32 -39.08 -1.75
N ASP A 59 13.80 -38.44 -0.71
CA ASP A 59 13.99 -38.92 0.67
C ASP A 59 13.32 -40.28 0.94
N SER A 60 12.44 -40.72 0.04
CA SER A 60 11.83 -42.05 0.01
C SER A 60 12.78 -43.14 -0.52
N GLY A 61 13.95 -42.76 -1.03
CA GLY A 61 14.89 -43.64 -1.74
C GLY A 61 14.55 -43.82 -3.23
N ARG A 62 13.57 -43.08 -3.76
CA ARG A 62 13.16 -43.20 -5.17
C ARG A 62 14.08 -42.38 -6.08
N HIS A 63 14.67 -43.03 -7.08
CA HIS A 63 15.52 -42.38 -8.09
C HIS A 63 14.70 -41.85 -9.27
N LEU A 64 14.87 -40.57 -9.57
CA LEU A 64 14.18 -39.84 -10.63
C LEU A 64 15.17 -39.30 -11.66
N ALA A 65 14.85 -39.49 -12.93
CA ALA A 65 15.53 -38.86 -14.06
C ALA A 65 14.61 -37.81 -14.70
N VAL A 66 15.02 -36.55 -14.63
CA VAL A 66 14.35 -35.40 -15.21
C VAL A 66 15.00 -35.08 -16.55
N PHE A 67 14.22 -35.18 -17.63
CA PHE A 67 14.68 -34.89 -18.99
C PHE A 67 14.06 -33.60 -19.50
N ARG A 68 14.90 -32.67 -19.95
CA ARG A 68 14.50 -31.40 -20.57
C ARG A 68 15.13 -31.24 -21.96
N PRO A 69 14.82 -32.11 -22.94
CA PRO A 69 15.42 -32.04 -24.26
C PRO A 69 15.03 -30.77 -25.03
N HIS A 70 15.89 -30.31 -25.93
CA HIS A 70 15.53 -29.28 -26.90
C HIS A 70 14.50 -29.80 -27.91
N GLY A 71 13.39 -29.07 -28.08
CA GLY A 71 12.39 -29.36 -29.11
C GLY A 71 11.55 -30.63 -28.90
N ALA A 72 11.71 -31.33 -27.77
CA ALA A 72 10.87 -32.47 -27.40
C ALA A 72 10.20 -32.23 -26.03
N ARG A 73 9.21 -33.07 -25.70
CA ARG A 73 8.46 -32.93 -24.45
C ARG A 73 9.37 -33.23 -23.26
N HIS A 74 9.33 -32.35 -22.26
CA HIS A 74 9.95 -32.61 -20.97
C HIS A 74 9.31 -33.83 -20.32
N ARG A 75 10.06 -34.58 -19.50
CA ARG A 75 9.54 -35.76 -18.81
C ARG A 75 10.28 -36.05 -17.51
N VAL A 76 9.61 -36.74 -16.59
CA VAL A 76 10.21 -37.29 -15.36
C VAL A 76 9.99 -38.80 -15.36
N VAL A 77 11.06 -39.56 -15.21
CA VAL A 77 11.04 -41.03 -15.23
C VAL A 77 11.51 -41.54 -13.87
N ASP A 78 10.76 -42.45 -13.28
CA ASP A 78 11.23 -43.28 -12.18
C ASP A 78 12.25 -44.28 -12.75
N VAL A 79 13.51 -44.17 -12.33
CA VAL A 79 14.62 -44.93 -12.91
C VAL A 79 14.53 -46.41 -12.55
N GLU A 80 14.09 -46.72 -11.34
CA GLU A 80 14.00 -48.11 -10.87
C GLU A 80 12.87 -48.86 -11.57
N GLN A 81 11.72 -48.22 -11.73
CA GLN A 81 10.53 -48.84 -12.31
C GLN A 81 10.47 -48.66 -13.84
N GLY A 82 11.27 -47.77 -14.40
CA GLY A 82 11.23 -47.39 -15.82
C GLY A 82 9.91 -46.72 -16.22
N LEU A 83 9.19 -46.11 -15.28
CA LEU A 83 7.87 -45.54 -15.49
C LEU A 83 7.94 -44.04 -15.71
N ASP A 84 7.22 -43.55 -16.72
CA ASP A 84 7.01 -42.11 -16.92
C ASP A 84 5.99 -41.61 -15.89
N ILE A 85 6.47 -40.81 -14.93
CA ILE A 85 5.68 -40.22 -13.85
C ILE A 85 5.45 -38.72 -14.06
N SER A 86 5.65 -38.22 -15.27
CA SER A 86 5.51 -36.80 -15.63
C SER A 86 4.17 -36.20 -15.22
N SER A 87 3.09 -36.98 -15.24
CA SER A 87 1.74 -36.57 -14.83
C SER A 87 1.66 -36.13 -13.36
N HIS A 88 2.53 -36.66 -12.49
CA HIS A 88 2.59 -36.29 -11.08
C HIS A 88 3.12 -34.86 -10.87
N PHE A 89 3.92 -34.37 -11.82
CA PHE A 89 4.58 -33.06 -11.79
C PHE A 89 4.00 -32.11 -12.84
N ALA A 90 2.90 -32.48 -13.48
CA ALA A 90 2.24 -31.65 -14.47
C ALA A 90 1.49 -30.49 -13.79
N THR A 91 1.78 -29.28 -14.20
CA THR A 91 1.03 -28.07 -13.82
C THR A 91 -0.25 -27.92 -14.64
N ALA A 92 -1.10 -26.96 -14.29
CA ALA A 92 -2.39 -26.74 -14.97
C ALA A 92 -2.26 -26.43 -16.47
N ASP A 93 -1.12 -25.86 -16.89
CA ASP A 93 -0.77 -25.58 -18.29
C ASP A 93 -0.13 -26.78 -19.01
N GLY A 94 0.05 -27.92 -18.33
CA GLY A 94 0.64 -29.13 -18.87
C GLY A 94 2.18 -29.12 -18.93
N SER A 95 2.83 -28.07 -18.44
CA SER A 95 4.28 -28.07 -18.24
C SER A 95 4.66 -28.95 -17.03
N ILE A 96 5.93 -29.34 -16.92
CA ILE A 96 6.40 -30.22 -15.85
C ILE A 96 7.25 -29.39 -14.91
N ASP A 97 6.82 -29.24 -13.67
CA ASP A 97 7.49 -28.43 -12.66
C ASP A 97 7.55 -29.16 -11.31
N LEU A 98 8.75 -29.58 -10.93
CA LEU A 98 8.99 -30.26 -9.66
C LEU A 98 8.99 -29.27 -8.48
N LEU A 99 9.36 -28.01 -8.72
CA LEU A 99 9.41 -26.97 -7.68
C LEU A 99 7.99 -26.57 -7.27
N ALA A 100 7.10 -26.36 -8.24
CA ALA A 100 5.71 -26.01 -7.98
C ALA A 100 5.01 -27.06 -7.11
N ARG A 101 5.33 -28.35 -7.32
CA ARG A 101 4.80 -29.46 -6.52
C ARG A 101 5.26 -29.43 -5.06
N ALA A 102 6.46 -28.90 -4.82
CA ALA A 102 7.02 -28.66 -3.49
C ALA A 102 6.56 -27.32 -2.86
N GLY A 103 5.70 -26.56 -3.54
CA GLY A 103 5.26 -25.24 -3.09
C GLY A 103 6.33 -24.16 -3.22
N LEU A 104 7.36 -24.40 -4.06
CA LEU A 104 8.48 -23.50 -4.26
C LEU A 104 8.39 -22.82 -5.63
N ASP A 105 8.70 -21.53 -5.67
CA ASP A 105 8.98 -20.82 -6.91
C ASP A 105 10.51 -20.86 -7.21
N PRO A 106 10.93 -20.60 -8.47
CA PRO A 106 12.36 -20.64 -8.85
C PRO A 106 13.26 -19.66 -8.07
N ARG A 107 12.75 -18.49 -7.65
CA ARG A 107 13.53 -17.50 -6.88
C ARG A 107 13.77 -18.01 -5.47
N THR A 108 12.73 -18.53 -4.83
CA THR A 108 12.76 -19.12 -3.49
C THR A 108 13.64 -20.37 -3.48
N ALA A 109 13.50 -21.25 -4.48
CA ALA A 109 14.36 -22.43 -4.65
C ALA A 109 15.85 -22.04 -4.81
N LYS A 110 16.16 -21.01 -5.60
CA LYS A 110 17.53 -20.51 -5.76
C LYS A 110 18.11 -19.98 -4.43
N ARG A 111 17.28 -19.41 -3.57
CA ARG A 111 17.70 -18.96 -2.23
C ARG A 111 18.02 -20.14 -1.31
N TYR A 112 17.21 -21.21 -1.33
CA TYR A 112 17.48 -22.41 -0.52
C TYR A 112 18.70 -23.20 -1.00
N LEU A 113 18.94 -23.27 -2.31
CA LEU A 113 20.09 -23.97 -2.89
C LEU A 113 21.42 -23.22 -2.75
N ARG A 114 21.40 -21.98 -2.25
CA ARG A 114 22.58 -21.13 -2.12
C ARG A 114 22.73 -20.61 -0.70
N MET A 115 23.74 -21.12 0.00
CA MET A 115 24.19 -20.55 1.26
C MET A 115 25.53 -19.83 1.06
N THR A 116 25.57 -18.54 1.35
CA THR A 116 26.79 -17.71 1.27
C THR A 116 27.31 -17.38 2.67
N ALA A 117 28.54 -16.84 2.74
CA ALA A 117 29.11 -16.37 4.01
C ALA A 117 28.20 -15.33 4.70
N SER A 118 27.52 -14.48 3.93
CA SER A 118 26.56 -13.51 4.46
C SER A 118 25.34 -14.18 5.09
N ASP A 119 24.85 -15.29 4.51
CA ASP A 119 23.70 -16.02 5.03
C ASP A 119 24.06 -16.74 6.34
N LEU A 120 25.30 -17.27 6.43
CA LEU A 120 25.85 -17.88 7.65
C LEU A 120 26.04 -16.89 8.80
N THR A 121 26.48 -15.66 8.50
CA THR A 121 26.63 -14.62 9.54
C THR A 121 25.31 -14.15 10.12
N THR A 122 24.23 -14.10 9.33
CA THR A 122 22.91 -13.67 9.82
C THR A 122 22.25 -14.74 10.68
N SER A 123 22.29 -16.02 10.27
CA SER A 123 21.74 -17.12 11.07
C SER A 123 22.49 -17.32 12.38
N SER A 124 23.83 -17.31 12.37
CA SER A 124 24.62 -17.51 13.60
C SER A 124 24.41 -16.40 14.63
N GLN A 125 24.18 -15.16 14.20
CA GLN A 125 23.88 -14.05 15.10
C GLN A 125 22.48 -14.18 15.70
N SER A 126 21.46 -14.52 14.92
CA SER A 126 20.11 -14.78 15.42
C SER A 126 20.07 -15.93 16.43
N ASP A 127 20.74 -17.06 16.13
CA ASP A 127 20.82 -18.21 17.04
C ASP A 127 21.53 -17.87 18.36
N GLN A 128 22.53 -16.99 18.32
CA GLN A 128 23.21 -16.55 19.52
C GLN A 128 22.31 -15.65 20.38
N LEU A 129 21.57 -14.72 19.77
CA LEU A 129 20.61 -13.88 20.48
C LEU A 129 19.49 -14.70 21.12
N ILE A 130 18.98 -15.73 20.44
CA ILE A 130 17.95 -16.64 20.99
C ILE A 130 18.51 -17.40 22.19
N ARG A 131 19.75 -17.91 22.11
CA ARG A 131 20.40 -18.59 23.25
C ARG A 131 20.60 -17.64 24.44
N ASP A 132 21.00 -16.41 24.19
CA ASP A 132 21.22 -15.40 25.24
C ASP A 132 19.90 -15.02 25.91
N LEU A 133 18.81 -14.86 25.15
CA LEU A 133 17.46 -14.62 25.68
C LEU A 133 16.91 -15.82 26.47
N ALA A 134 17.14 -17.05 26.00
CA ALA A 134 16.70 -18.27 26.67
C ALA A 134 17.40 -18.49 28.03
N ALA A 135 18.58 -17.90 28.24
CA ALA A 135 19.31 -17.97 29.49
C ALA A 135 18.80 -17.00 30.58
N LEU A 136 17.94 -16.04 30.22
CA LEU A 136 17.33 -15.08 31.15
C LEU A 136 16.14 -15.69 31.89
N ASP A 137 15.69 -15.00 32.95
CA ASP A 137 14.44 -15.35 33.62
C ASP A 137 13.26 -15.15 32.65
N GLN A 138 12.72 -16.27 32.17
CA GLN A 138 11.65 -16.28 31.17
C GLN A 138 10.38 -15.59 31.69
N ALA A 139 10.08 -15.68 32.99
CA ALA A 139 8.88 -15.04 33.53
C ALA A 139 9.02 -13.50 33.52
N ALA A 140 10.20 -12.99 33.87
CA ALA A 140 10.50 -11.56 33.82
C ALA A 140 10.62 -11.04 32.37
N LEU A 141 11.20 -11.84 31.48
CA LEU A 141 11.37 -11.52 30.06
C LEU A 141 10.00 -11.32 29.38
N TRP A 142 9.10 -12.31 29.51
CA TRP A 142 7.80 -12.24 28.84
C TRP A 142 6.88 -11.20 29.48
N ALA A 143 6.95 -10.98 30.80
CA ALA A 143 6.23 -9.89 31.45
C ALA A 143 6.68 -8.50 30.94
N ALA A 144 7.97 -8.32 30.67
CA ALA A 144 8.49 -7.09 30.08
C ALA A 144 8.07 -6.94 28.60
N ALA A 145 8.07 -8.04 27.82
CA ALA A 145 7.58 -8.03 26.44
C ALA A 145 6.10 -7.63 26.38
N ASP A 146 5.24 -8.28 27.18
CA ASP A 146 3.81 -8.00 27.26
C ASP A 146 3.55 -6.53 27.63
N HIS A 147 4.32 -5.98 28.58
CA HIS A 147 4.20 -4.59 28.99
C HIS A 147 4.53 -3.62 27.84
N VAL A 148 5.58 -3.90 27.05
CA VAL A 148 5.90 -3.08 25.87
C VAL A 148 4.80 -3.19 24.81
N THR A 149 4.30 -4.39 24.52
CA THR A 149 3.23 -4.59 23.53
C THR A 149 1.96 -3.85 23.92
N ILE A 150 1.54 -3.92 25.19
CA ILE A 150 0.36 -3.21 25.69
C ILE A 150 0.53 -1.69 25.55
N CYS A 151 1.72 -1.15 25.89
CA CYS A 151 1.99 0.28 25.76
C CYS A 151 2.08 0.72 24.29
N ASP A 152 2.61 -0.10 23.38
CA ASP A 152 2.63 0.20 21.94
C ASP A 152 1.22 0.21 21.36
N ASP A 153 0.38 -0.78 21.68
CA ASP A 153 -1.02 -0.85 21.26
C ASP A 153 -1.81 0.39 21.74
N GLN A 154 -1.59 0.81 22.99
CA GLN A 154 -2.20 2.03 23.54
C GLN A 154 -1.70 3.28 22.83
N LEU A 155 -0.40 3.39 22.54
CA LEU A 155 0.17 4.50 21.79
C LEU A 155 -0.38 4.57 20.36
N GLN A 156 -0.50 3.43 19.67
CA GLN A 156 -1.08 3.33 18.33
C GLN A 156 -2.57 3.69 18.33
N ALA A 157 -3.33 3.23 19.32
CA ALA A 157 -4.75 3.57 19.48
C ALA A 157 -4.97 5.07 19.71
N GLU A 158 -4.17 5.70 20.59
CA GLU A 158 -4.24 7.14 20.85
C GLU A 158 -3.72 7.97 19.66
N ALA A 159 -2.72 7.46 18.91
CA ALA A 159 -2.25 8.07 17.67
C ALA A 159 -3.31 8.02 16.57
N ALA A 160 -4.02 6.89 16.43
CA ALA A 160 -5.14 6.74 15.50
C ALA A 160 -6.33 7.63 15.88
N ALA A 161 -6.62 7.80 17.17
CA ALA A 161 -7.66 8.70 17.67
C ALA A 161 -7.31 10.19 17.49
N THR A 162 -6.01 10.52 17.48
CA THR A 162 -5.51 11.89 17.23
C THR A 162 -5.38 12.20 15.73
N GLY A 163 -5.22 11.18 14.89
CA GLY A 163 -5.21 11.26 13.44
C GLY A 163 -6.60 11.51 12.87
N SER A 164 -6.91 12.78 12.56
CA SER A 164 -8.06 13.17 11.75
C SER A 164 -8.23 12.20 10.59
N THR A 165 -9.40 11.56 10.50
CA THR A 165 -9.62 10.54 9.46
C THR A 165 -9.43 11.16 8.07
N PRO A 166 -8.95 10.40 7.07
CA PRO A 166 -8.95 10.86 5.67
C PRO A 166 -10.35 11.24 5.17
N GLU A 167 -11.37 10.67 5.79
CA GLU A 167 -12.79 10.93 5.51
C GLU A 167 -13.21 12.32 5.99
N ASP A 168 -12.76 12.75 7.18
CA ASP A 168 -13.03 14.10 7.71
C ASP A 168 -12.37 15.19 6.85
N ALA A 169 -11.16 14.94 6.33
CA ALA A 169 -10.46 15.89 5.47
C ALA A 169 -11.19 16.11 4.13
N ALA A 170 -11.71 15.03 3.53
CA ALA A 170 -12.46 15.10 2.27
C ALA A 170 -13.82 15.80 2.44
N VAL A 171 -14.52 15.55 3.55
CA VAL A 171 -15.77 16.24 3.88
C VAL A 171 -15.53 17.74 4.11
N VAL A 172 -14.43 18.10 4.78
CA VAL A 172 -14.03 19.50 4.99
C VAL A 172 -13.71 20.19 3.66
N GLU A 173 -12.92 19.55 2.79
CA GLU A 173 -12.55 20.12 1.48
C GLU A 173 -13.79 20.37 0.61
N GLU A 174 -14.77 19.46 0.62
CA GLU A 174 -16.02 19.64 -0.11
C GLU A 174 -16.87 20.79 0.48
N ILE A 175 -16.96 20.90 1.81
CA ILE A 175 -17.68 22.02 2.46
C ILE A 175 -17.02 23.36 2.13
N GLU A 176 -15.69 23.45 2.20
CA GLU A 176 -14.94 24.67 1.90
C GLU A 176 -15.05 25.06 0.41
N ALA A 177 -14.99 24.09 -0.50
CA ALA A 177 -15.15 24.31 -1.94
C ALA A 177 -16.55 24.87 -2.28
N ARG A 178 -17.60 24.35 -1.63
CA ARG A 178 -18.99 24.82 -1.81
C ARG A 178 -19.22 26.19 -1.20
N HIS A 179 -18.69 26.45 -0.01
CA HIS A 179 -18.73 27.77 0.62
C HIS A 179 -18.02 28.82 -0.25
N ALA A 180 -16.85 28.51 -0.78
CA ALA A 180 -16.13 29.39 -1.70
C ALA A 180 -16.90 29.63 -3.02
N ALA A 181 -17.66 28.65 -3.51
CA ALA A 181 -18.54 28.83 -4.67
C ALA A 181 -19.74 29.73 -4.35
N PHE A 182 -20.32 29.61 -3.15
CA PHE A 182 -21.37 30.49 -2.67
C PHE A 182 -20.89 31.94 -2.55
N LEU A 183 -19.74 32.19 -1.89
CA LEU A 183 -19.18 33.54 -1.75
C LEU A 183 -18.90 34.20 -3.11
N ARG A 184 -18.33 33.45 -4.07
CA ARG A 184 -18.12 33.95 -5.44
C ARG A 184 -19.43 34.31 -6.15
N ALA A 185 -20.48 33.50 -5.96
CA ALA A 185 -21.79 33.79 -6.52
C ALA A 185 -22.46 35.00 -5.86
N GLN A 186 -22.29 35.17 -4.55
CA GLN A 186 -22.79 36.31 -3.78
C GLN A 186 -22.10 37.61 -4.19
N GLU A 187 -20.77 37.62 -4.30
CA GLU A 187 -20.01 38.78 -4.78
C GLU A 187 -20.42 39.20 -6.20
N ALA A 188 -20.62 38.22 -7.09
CA ALA A 188 -21.05 38.47 -8.45
C ALA A 188 -22.48 39.06 -8.49
N HIS A 189 -23.38 38.52 -7.67
CA HIS A 189 -24.73 39.08 -7.50
C HIS A 189 -24.68 40.51 -6.95
N ASP A 190 -23.88 40.80 -5.93
CA ASP A 190 -23.76 42.15 -5.37
C ASP A 190 -23.15 43.16 -6.34
N ARG A 191 -22.25 42.72 -7.22
CA ARG A 191 -21.71 43.55 -8.30
C ARG A 191 -22.77 43.87 -9.35
N VAL A 192 -23.50 42.86 -9.82
CA VAL A 192 -24.59 43.02 -10.80
C VAL A 192 -25.71 43.86 -10.21
N ARG A 193 -26.07 43.65 -8.93
CA ARG A 193 -27.10 44.42 -8.23
C ARG A 193 -26.75 45.90 -8.13
N ARG A 194 -25.50 46.23 -7.80
CA ARG A 194 -25.01 47.63 -7.79
C ARG A 194 -25.11 48.26 -9.18
N LEU A 195 -24.66 47.55 -10.22
CA LEU A 195 -24.77 48.01 -11.60
C LEU A 195 -26.22 48.16 -12.06
N SER A 196 -27.11 47.24 -11.68
CA SER A 196 -28.54 47.33 -12.00
C SER A 196 -29.21 48.52 -11.31
N PHE A 197 -28.79 48.89 -10.10
CA PHE A 197 -29.28 50.10 -9.43
C PHE A 197 -28.85 51.37 -10.16
N PHE A 198 -27.58 51.48 -10.57
CA PHE A 198 -27.10 52.65 -11.33
C PHE A 198 -27.74 52.76 -12.71
N THR A 199 -27.89 51.63 -13.41
CA THR A 199 -28.55 51.60 -14.73
C THR A 199 -30.04 51.87 -14.64
N ALA A 200 -30.74 51.36 -13.62
CA ALA A 200 -32.14 51.70 -13.38
C ALA A 200 -32.31 53.19 -13.09
N ALA A 201 -31.46 53.80 -12.25
CA ALA A 201 -31.48 55.23 -11.98
C ALA A 201 -31.23 56.08 -13.24
N PHE A 202 -30.27 55.67 -14.08
CA PHE A 202 -30.00 56.33 -15.36
C PHE A 202 -31.17 56.17 -16.35
N ALA A 203 -31.75 54.97 -16.42
CA ALA A 203 -32.90 54.69 -17.28
C ALA A 203 -34.14 55.48 -16.85
N THR A 204 -34.41 55.63 -15.55
CA THR A 204 -35.54 56.44 -15.08
C THR A 204 -35.32 57.93 -15.33
N LEU A 205 -34.09 58.43 -15.12
CA LEU A 205 -33.74 59.82 -15.40
C LEU A 205 -33.79 60.16 -16.89
N GLY A 206 -33.50 59.20 -17.78
CA GLY A 206 -33.61 59.38 -19.23
C GLY A 206 -35.02 59.17 -19.77
N ALA A 207 -35.72 58.11 -19.34
CA ALA A 207 -37.02 57.73 -19.90
C ALA A 207 -38.13 58.72 -19.53
N ILE A 208 -38.15 59.23 -18.29
CA ILE A 208 -39.23 60.11 -17.82
C ILE A 208 -39.25 61.43 -18.60
N PRO A 209 -38.16 62.21 -18.72
CA PRO A 209 -38.18 63.48 -19.45
C PRO A 209 -38.41 63.28 -20.95
N LEU A 210 -37.79 62.26 -21.55
CA LEU A 210 -37.88 62.00 -22.98
C LEU A 210 -39.29 61.57 -23.40
N SER A 211 -39.98 60.81 -22.55
CA SER A 211 -41.38 60.41 -22.77
C SER A 211 -42.35 61.60 -22.74
N ILE A 212 -42.07 62.62 -21.92
CA ILE A 212 -42.89 63.83 -21.78
C ILE A 212 -42.65 64.79 -22.96
N LEU A 213 -41.42 64.87 -23.48
CA LEU A 213 -41.03 65.83 -24.51
C LEU A 213 -41.28 65.33 -25.94
N GLU A 214 -40.95 64.07 -26.26
CA GLU A 214 -40.97 63.55 -27.64
C GLU A 214 -41.94 62.37 -27.86
N GLY A 215 -42.72 62.03 -26.84
CA GLY A 215 -43.73 60.98 -26.89
C GLY A 215 -43.22 59.58 -26.50
N PRO A 216 -44.13 58.60 -26.32
CA PRO A 216 -43.83 57.33 -25.66
C PRO A 216 -42.92 56.38 -26.46
N THR A 217 -42.84 56.55 -27.78
CA THR A 217 -42.05 55.66 -28.66
C THR A 217 -40.54 55.87 -28.54
N THR A 218 -40.09 57.05 -28.10
CA THR A 218 -38.66 57.35 -27.89
C THR A 218 -38.12 56.78 -26.57
N ALA A 219 -39.00 56.47 -25.61
CA ALA A 219 -38.64 55.88 -24.32
C ALA A 219 -38.48 54.34 -24.37
N LEU A 220 -38.98 53.69 -25.43
CA LEU A 220 -38.94 52.24 -25.66
C LEU A 220 -37.54 51.59 -25.49
N PRO A 221 -36.43 52.15 -26.04
CA PRO A 221 -35.10 51.57 -25.83
C PRO A 221 -34.64 51.60 -24.37
N PHE A 222 -35.01 52.62 -23.59
CA PHE A 222 -34.67 52.70 -22.17
C PHE A 222 -35.42 51.66 -21.34
N VAL A 223 -36.70 51.43 -21.66
CA VAL A 223 -37.52 50.38 -21.03
C VAL A 223 -36.96 48.99 -21.36
N LEU A 224 -36.59 48.74 -22.62
CA LEU A 224 -35.98 47.48 -23.02
C LEU A 224 -34.64 47.24 -22.30
N PHE A 225 -33.80 48.28 -22.20
CA PHE A 225 -32.54 48.20 -21.48
C PHE A 225 -32.72 47.87 -19.99
N ALA A 226 -33.69 48.52 -19.33
CA ALA A 226 -34.04 48.22 -17.94
C ALA A 226 -34.52 46.76 -17.76
N ALA A 227 -35.37 46.26 -18.67
CA ALA A 227 -35.87 44.89 -18.62
C ALA A 227 -34.73 43.85 -18.76
N VAL A 228 -33.76 44.09 -19.64
CA VAL A 228 -32.57 43.23 -19.79
C VAL A 228 -31.71 43.26 -18.53
N ALA A 229 -31.46 44.44 -17.95
CA ALA A 229 -30.69 44.58 -16.71
C ALA A 229 -31.34 43.84 -15.53
N THR A 230 -32.67 43.93 -15.39
CA THR A 230 -33.44 43.18 -14.38
C THR A 230 -33.37 41.66 -14.63
N GLY A 231 -33.48 41.23 -15.88
CA GLY A 231 -33.34 39.82 -16.26
C GLY A 231 -31.98 39.23 -15.87
N ILE A 232 -30.89 39.97 -16.15
CA ILE A 232 -29.54 39.58 -15.74
C ILE A 232 -29.43 39.50 -14.22
N SER A 233 -29.95 40.49 -13.49
CA SER A 233 -29.95 40.48 -12.02
C SER A 233 -30.66 39.24 -11.44
N MET A 234 -31.82 38.88 -12.00
CA MET A 234 -32.61 37.73 -11.57
C MET A 234 -31.92 36.39 -11.84
N LEU A 235 -31.15 36.28 -12.93
CA LEU A 235 -30.32 35.10 -13.21
C LEU A 235 -29.21 34.92 -12.17
N TYR A 236 -28.53 36.01 -11.79
CA TYR A 236 -27.49 35.95 -10.75
C TYR A 236 -28.06 35.65 -9.37
N TRP A 237 -29.25 36.16 -9.05
CA TRP A 237 -29.96 35.81 -7.83
C TRP A 237 -30.28 34.30 -7.78
N ARG A 238 -30.82 33.73 -8.86
CA ARG A 238 -31.07 32.28 -8.95
C ARG A 238 -29.79 31.45 -8.84
N ARG A 239 -28.70 31.92 -9.43
CA ARG A 239 -27.39 31.25 -9.35
C ARG A 239 -26.86 31.23 -7.91
N MET A 240 -26.98 32.34 -7.20
CA MET A 240 -26.60 32.45 -5.78
C MET A 240 -27.46 31.53 -4.90
N GLU A 241 -28.78 31.52 -5.10
CA GLU A 241 -29.69 30.67 -4.32
C GLU A 241 -29.43 29.18 -4.56
N ASN A 242 -29.16 28.79 -5.82
CA ASN A 242 -28.75 27.42 -6.13
C ASN A 242 -27.44 27.04 -5.45
N ALA A 243 -26.43 27.92 -5.45
CA ALA A 243 -25.16 27.67 -4.76
C ALA A 243 -25.37 27.51 -3.24
N ARG A 244 -26.21 28.36 -2.63
CA ARG A 244 -26.59 28.29 -1.22
C ARG A 244 -27.29 26.98 -0.87
N SER A 245 -28.20 26.52 -1.73
CA SER A 245 -28.91 25.25 -1.52
C SER A 245 -27.96 24.04 -1.58
N GLN A 246 -26.92 24.10 -2.42
CA GLN A 246 -25.91 23.04 -2.51
C GLN A 246 -25.01 23.03 -1.27
N GLU A 247 -24.58 24.20 -0.79
CA GLU A 247 -23.83 24.33 0.46
C GLU A 247 -24.62 23.77 1.65
N ASN A 248 -25.89 24.18 1.79
CA ASN A 248 -26.74 23.69 2.88
C ASN A 248 -26.94 22.16 2.85
N ARG A 249 -27.06 21.54 1.68
CA ARG A 249 -27.18 20.08 1.58
C ARG A 249 -25.95 19.34 2.07
N VAL A 250 -24.76 19.85 1.75
CA VAL A 250 -23.50 19.24 2.21
C VAL A 250 -23.31 19.47 3.71
N LEU A 251 -23.66 20.67 4.21
CA LEU A 251 -23.66 20.95 5.65
C LEU A 251 -24.65 20.05 6.42
N GLU A 252 -25.86 19.83 5.89
CA GLU A 252 -26.86 18.93 6.47
C GLU A 252 -26.39 17.46 6.48
N GLN A 253 -25.72 17.00 5.43
CA GLN A 253 -25.10 15.68 5.37
C GLN A 253 -23.99 15.51 6.42
N ALA A 254 -23.26 16.59 6.72
CA ALA A 254 -22.26 16.65 7.78
C ALA A 254 -22.86 16.94 9.18
N GLY A 255 -24.19 16.95 9.31
CA GLY A 255 -24.89 17.18 10.58
C GLY A 255 -24.82 18.63 11.11
N ALA A 256 -24.37 19.58 10.30
CA ALA A 256 -24.27 20.99 10.66
C ALA A 256 -25.38 21.82 10.01
N SER A 257 -26.02 22.70 10.78
CA SER A 257 -27.08 23.58 10.28
C SER A 257 -26.55 24.90 9.69
N SER A 258 -25.28 25.23 9.90
CA SER A 258 -24.64 26.42 9.36
C SER A 258 -23.12 26.28 9.32
N TYR A 259 -22.47 26.96 8.37
CA TYR A 259 -21.02 27.03 8.27
C TYR A 259 -20.35 27.56 9.55
N LEU A 260 -20.96 28.56 10.20
CA LEU A 260 -20.46 29.10 11.48
C LEU A 260 -20.60 28.08 12.62
N GLY A 261 -21.71 27.33 12.68
CA GLY A 261 -21.91 26.25 13.64
C GLY A 261 -20.91 25.11 13.46
N PHE A 262 -20.61 24.75 12.20
CA PHE A 262 -19.57 23.78 11.84
C PHE A 262 -18.19 24.22 12.35
N HIS A 263 -17.82 25.49 12.13
CA HIS A 263 -16.54 26.03 12.64
C HIS A 263 -16.48 26.13 14.17
N LEU A 264 -17.58 26.45 14.85
CA LEU A 264 -17.63 26.48 16.32
C LEU A 264 -17.53 25.08 16.93
N GLN A 265 -18.18 24.08 16.33
CA GLN A 265 -18.06 22.68 16.74
C GLN A 265 -16.64 22.15 16.53
N ARG A 266 -15.97 22.58 15.45
CA ARG A 266 -14.55 22.31 15.20
C ARG A 266 -13.63 23.00 16.22
N VAL A 267 -13.87 24.26 16.58
CA VAL A 267 -13.08 24.96 17.62
C VAL A 267 -13.24 24.29 18.99
N ASN A 268 -14.43 23.77 19.30
CA ASN A 268 -14.62 22.91 20.48
C ASN A 268 -13.89 21.56 20.35
N GLY A 269 -13.82 20.99 19.14
CA GLY A 269 -12.97 19.83 18.83
C GLY A 269 -11.48 20.10 18.99
N LEU A 270 -11.00 21.32 18.74
CA LEU A 270 -9.61 21.71 18.97
C LEU A 270 -9.25 21.77 20.47
N LEU A 271 -10.22 22.00 21.37
CA LEU A 271 -10.02 21.88 22.82
C LEU A 271 -9.95 20.41 23.26
N ALA A 272 -10.74 19.53 22.64
CA ALA A 272 -10.59 18.07 22.79
C ALA A 272 -9.21 17.59 22.28
N ASN A 273 -8.64 18.28 21.28
CA ASN A 273 -7.30 18.01 20.77
C ASN A 273 -6.19 18.29 21.80
N ASP A 274 -6.37 19.22 22.76
CA ASP A 274 -5.39 19.42 23.85
C ASP A 274 -5.41 18.26 24.85
N GLN A 275 -6.59 17.70 25.13
CA GLN A 275 -6.76 16.53 25.98
C GLN A 275 -6.25 15.25 25.29
N ASN A 276 -6.52 15.08 23.99
CA ASN A 276 -6.00 13.96 23.19
C ASN A 276 -4.48 14.05 23.04
N ARG A 277 -3.93 15.26 22.82
CA ARG A 277 -2.48 15.48 22.80
C ARG A 277 -1.82 15.13 24.13
N ARG A 278 -2.47 15.40 25.27
CA ARG A 278 -1.98 14.95 26.59
C ARG A 278 -1.99 13.43 26.70
N ARG A 279 -3.10 12.77 26.34
CA ARG A 279 -3.18 11.29 26.33
C ARG A 279 -2.12 10.65 25.45
N LEU A 280 -1.86 11.22 24.27
CA LEU A 280 -0.81 10.75 23.37
C LEU A 280 0.58 10.92 24.00
N MET A 281 0.84 12.04 24.68
CA MET A 281 2.11 12.27 25.38
C MET A 281 2.29 11.33 26.56
N ASP A 282 1.23 11.10 27.34
CA ASP A 282 1.22 10.17 28.47
C ASP A 282 1.45 8.73 27.98
N ALA A 283 0.80 8.30 26.90
CA ALA A 283 1.00 7.00 26.27
C ALA A 283 2.42 6.84 25.69
N ALA A 284 2.97 7.89 25.08
CA ALA A 284 4.34 7.88 24.58
C ALA A 284 5.38 7.83 25.71
N GLU A 285 5.09 8.43 26.86
CA GLU A 285 5.93 8.34 28.06
C GLU A 285 5.89 6.93 28.65
N ALA A 286 4.70 6.34 28.81
CA ALA A 286 4.52 4.96 29.26
C ALA A 286 5.24 3.95 28.35
N TYR A 287 5.16 4.13 27.03
CA TYR A 287 5.89 3.28 26.07
C TYR A 287 7.42 3.41 26.20
N ARG A 288 7.95 4.61 26.42
CA ARG A 288 9.39 4.80 26.66
C ARG A 288 9.84 4.14 27.96
N GLU A 289 9.04 4.23 29.02
CA GLU A 289 9.32 3.56 30.29
C GLU A 289 9.29 2.02 30.14
N ALA A 290 8.31 1.49 29.40
CA ALA A 290 8.23 0.07 29.08
C ALA A 290 9.45 -0.41 28.29
N LEU A 291 9.90 0.34 27.27
CA LEU A 291 11.10 0.03 26.51
C LEU A 291 12.37 0.04 27.38
N ALA A 292 12.48 0.99 28.31
CA ALA A 292 13.59 1.03 29.26
C ALA A 292 13.58 -0.18 30.21
N GLY A 293 12.39 -0.63 30.64
CA GLY A 293 12.22 -1.85 31.42
C GLY A 293 12.62 -3.10 30.64
N TRP A 294 12.26 -3.18 29.37
CA TRP A 294 12.70 -4.26 28.47
C TRP A 294 14.22 -4.27 28.27
N GLU A 295 14.84 -3.11 28.03
CA GLU A 295 16.30 -3.01 27.84
C GLU A 295 17.07 -3.47 29.09
N GLN A 296 16.54 -3.26 30.29
CA GLN A 296 17.14 -3.77 31.52
C GLN A 296 17.12 -5.30 31.64
N VAL A 297 16.10 -5.96 31.06
CA VAL A 297 15.92 -7.41 31.13
C VAL A 297 16.59 -8.12 29.96
N ALA A 298 16.31 -7.69 28.74
CA ALA A 298 16.74 -8.34 27.50
C ALA A 298 17.97 -7.70 26.84
N GLY A 299 18.47 -6.57 27.38
CA GLY A 299 19.57 -5.81 26.78
C GLY A 299 19.17 -5.17 25.45
N PRO A 300 20.08 -5.08 24.46
CA PRO A 300 19.85 -4.36 23.20
C PRO A 300 18.98 -5.13 22.19
N VAL A 301 18.39 -6.27 22.57
CA VAL A 301 17.55 -7.08 21.70
C VAL A 301 16.20 -6.38 21.49
N GLN A 302 15.67 -6.38 20.27
CA GLN A 302 14.36 -5.78 20.01
C GLN A 302 13.24 -6.70 20.51
N VAL A 303 12.21 -6.14 21.14
CA VAL A 303 11.03 -6.88 21.65
C VAL A 303 10.41 -7.75 20.56
N GLN A 304 10.23 -7.20 19.36
CA GLN A 304 9.63 -7.91 18.23
C GLN A 304 10.43 -9.16 17.83
N PHE A 305 11.77 -9.08 17.87
CA PHE A 305 12.62 -10.23 17.57
C PHE A 305 12.40 -11.37 18.58
N ALA A 306 12.24 -11.07 19.86
CA ALA A 306 11.94 -12.08 20.87
C ALA A 306 10.56 -12.72 20.67
N ILE A 307 9.54 -11.91 20.38
CA ILE A 307 8.17 -12.38 20.11
C ILE A 307 8.14 -13.29 18.87
N ASP A 308 8.83 -12.89 17.80
CA ASP A 308 8.87 -13.64 16.54
C ASP A 308 9.55 -15.02 16.67
N HIS A 309 10.33 -15.26 17.73
CA HIS A 309 11.10 -16.48 17.98
C HIS A 309 10.68 -17.20 19.29
N HIS A 310 9.47 -16.96 19.77
CA HIS A 310 8.91 -17.59 20.97
C HIS A 310 8.40 -19.04 20.74
N GLU A 311 8.09 -19.41 19.48
CA GLU A 311 7.67 -20.78 19.08
C GLU A 311 8.86 -21.65 18.61
#